data_AF-A0A6A5SPK2-F1
#
_entry.id   AF-A0A6A5SPK2-F1
#
_cell.length_a   1.000
_cell.length_b   1.000
_cell.length_c   1.000
_cell.angle_alpha   90.00
_cell.angle_beta   90.00
_cell.angle_gamma   90.00
#
_symmetry.space_group_name_H-M   'P 1'
#
loop_
_entity.id
_entity.type
_entity.pdbx_description
1 polymer ?
#
loop_
_entity_poly.entity_id
_entity_poly.type
_entity_poly.pdbx_seq_one_letter_code
_entity_poly.pdbx_strand_id
1 'polypeptide(L)'
;MVACANCALRGLGRKMLSLLLKCRNCFCDGKRECCPVDVPVPDFSKIDEEMKRLEAQENAAQRVAQVAIGDAQKVASAARKGLHVAHSRLARLRKQWRLLKRKEQEIFNDGCEDAEVLEVLKDMEYLNQQIASVNAGAPAEAHAVD
;
A
#
# COMPACT_ATOMS: atom_id res chain seq x y z
N MET A 1 24.35 21.69 49.24
CA MET A 1 25.09 22.19 50.41
C MET A 1 26.44 21.48 50.44
N VAL A 2 27.54 22.17 50.13
CA VAL A 2 28.88 21.57 50.10
C VAL A 2 29.45 21.59 51.52
N ALA A 3 29.83 20.43 52.07
CA ALA A 3 30.54 20.38 53.34
C ALA A 3 31.91 21.06 53.16
N CYS A 4 32.49 21.67 54.19
CA CYS A 4 33.90 22.08 54.11
C CYS A 4 34.79 21.08 54.82
N ALA A 5 36.04 21.00 54.38
CA ALA A 5 37.01 19.96 54.74
C ALA A 5 37.02 19.64 56.24
N ASN A 6 37.03 20.66 57.10
CA ASN A 6 37.07 20.48 58.55
C ASN A 6 35.82 19.80 59.14
N CYS A 7 34.62 20.01 58.62
CA CYS A 7 33.45 19.27 59.14
C CYS A 7 33.26 17.92 58.46
N ALA A 8 33.67 17.77 57.21
CA ALA A 8 33.64 16.47 56.55
C ALA A 8 34.53 15.47 57.30
N LEU A 9 35.73 15.90 57.72
CA LEU A 9 36.63 15.09 58.56
C LEU A 9 36.06 14.75 59.94
N ARG A 10 35.23 15.63 60.51
CA ARG A 10 34.62 15.44 61.85
C ARG A 10 33.24 14.79 61.80
N GLY A 11 32.73 14.41 60.62
CA GLY A 11 31.39 13.84 60.46
C GLY A 11 30.25 14.79 60.87
N LEU A 12 30.49 16.10 60.90
CA LEU A 12 29.50 17.08 61.37
C LEU A 12 28.61 17.53 60.19
N GLY A 13 27.29 17.41 60.36
CA GLY A 13 26.33 17.99 59.42
C GLY A 13 26.48 19.52 59.31
N ARG A 14 26.47 20.06 58.09
CA ARG A 14 26.61 21.51 57.86
C ARG A 14 25.33 22.16 57.35
N LYS A 15 25.07 23.36 57.89
CA LYS A 15 24.32 24.44 57.25
C LYS A 15 25.33 25.54 56.93
N MET A 16 25.74 25.67 55.66
CA MET A 16 26.49 26.84 55.21
C MET A 16 25.51 28.02 55.19
N LEU A 17 25.83 29.09 55.91
CA LEU A 17 25.13 30.36 55.74
C LEU A 17 25.77 31.04 54.53
N SER A 18 25.00 31.26 53.46
CA SER A 18 25.49 31.73 52.16
C SER A 18 26.20 33.09 52.19
N LEU A 19 26.13 33.81 53.30
CA LEU A 19 26.68 35.16 53.47
C LEU A 19 27.96 35.21 54.33
N LEU A 20 28.42 34.08 54.88
CA LEU A 20 29.61 34.05 55.74
C LEU A 20 30.73 33.23 55.07
N LEU A 21 31.94 33.80 55.09
CA LEU A 21 33.19 33.12 54.65
C LEU A 21 33.49 31.84 55.44
N LYS A 22 32.80 31.59 56.57
CA LYS A 22 32.97 30.42 57.43
C LYS A 22 31.62 29.81 57.80
N CYS A 23 31.55 28.48 57.90
CA CYS A 23 30.39 27.84 58.49
C CYS A 23 30.35 28.06 60.00
N ARG A 24 29.18 27.87 60.61
CA ARG A 24 28.97 27.99 62.06
C ARG A 24 29.98 27.17 62.88
N ASN A 25 30.19 25.89 62.53
CA ASN A 25 31.13 25.02 63.24
C ASN A 25 32.59 25.52 63.17
N CYS A 26 33.08 25.92 61.98
CA CYS A 26 34.42 26.49 61.82
C CYS A 26 34.59 27.85 62.52
N PHE A 27 33.52 28.66 62.58
CA PHE A 27 33.52 29.91 63.32
C PHE A 27 33.65 29.67 64.83
N CYS A 28 32.85 28.76 65.40
CA CYS A 28 32.92 28.38 66.81
C CYS A 28 34.25 27.69 67.19
N ASP A 29 34.83 26.90 66.28
CA ASP A 29 36.13 26.26 66.46
C ASP A 29 37.33 27.22 66.26
N GLY A 30 37.10 28.50 65.99
CA GLY A 30 38.16 29.50 65.79
C GLY A 30 39.04 29.25 64.56
N LYS A 31 38.59 28.47 63.58
CA LYS A 31 39.39 28.13 62.39
C LYS A 31 39.60 29.36 61.52
N ARG A 32 40.85 29.59 61.10
CA ARG A 32 41.21 30.72 60.22
C ARG A 32 40.59 30.59 58.84
N GLU A 33 40.51 29.37 58.31
CA GLU A 33 40.01 29.07 56.96
C GLU A 33 38.87 28.05 56.98
N CYS A 34 37.97 28.16 56.00
CA CYS A 34 36.79 27.31 55.86
C CYS A 34 36.58 26.96 54.38
N CYS A 35 37.48 26.16 53.81
CA CYS A 35 37.46 25.80 52.40
C CYS A 35 36.46 24.66 52.12
N PRO A 36 35.55 24.81 51.14
CA PRO A 36 34.67 23.73 50.68
C PRO A 36 35.47 22.45 50.41
N VAL A 37 34.85 21.29 50.66
CA VAL A 37 35.41 20.02 50.20
C VAL A 37 35.35 20.03 48.69
N ASP A 38 36.49 19.79 48.05
CA ASP A 38 36.52 19.49 46.64
C ASP A 38 35.91 18.10 46.44
N VAL A 39 34.73 18.05 45.84
CA VAL A 39 34.06 16.79 45.50
C VAL A 39 34.48 16.47 44.08
N PRO A 40 35.25 15.39 43.85
CA PRO A 40 35.67 15.04 42.50
C PRO A 40 34.43 14.80 41.64
N VAL A 41 34.39 15.44 40.48
CA VAL A 41 33.34 15.23 39.49
C VAL A 41 33.44 13.78 39.00
N PRO A 42 32.34 13.01 38.96
CA PRO A 42 32.36 11.65 38.42
C PRO A 42 32.85 11.66 36.97
N ASP A 43 33.69 10.69 36.62
CA ASP A 43 34.12 10.49 35.25
C ASP A 43 33.02 9.77 34.45
N PHE A 44 32.46 10.45 33.44
CA PHE A 44 31.42 9.92 32.56
C PHE A 44 31.97 9.44 31.21
N SER A 45 33.29 9.45 30.99
CA SER A 45 33.93 9.07 29.72
C SER A 45 33.44 7.72 29.17
N LYS A 46 33.33 6.70 30.03
CA LYS A 46 32.83 5.36 29.66
C LYS A 46 31.37 5.38 29.21
N ILE A 47 30.55 6.24 29.80
CA ILE A 47 29.14 6.39 29.41
C ILE A 47 29.07 7.09 28.06
N ASP A 48 29.87 8.12 27.83
CA ASP A 48 29.92 8.83 26.54
C ASP A 48 30.42 7.93 25.41
N GLU A 49 31.39 7.05 25.68
CA GLU A 49 31.86 6.04 24.73
C GLU A 49 30.78 5.02 24.38
N GLU A 50 30.08 4.48 25.38
CA GLU A 50 29.01 3.51 25.13
C GLU A 50 27.81 4.15 24.42
N MET A 51 27.47 5.40 24.75
CA MET A 51 26.43 6.16 24.04
C MET A 51 26.77 6.33 22.56
N LYS A 52 28.01 6.71 22.23
CA LYS A 52 28.46 6.79 20.83
C LYS A 52 28.42 5.43 20.13
N ARG A 53 28.77 4.36 20.83
CA ARG A 53 28.70 2.99 20.30
C ARG A 53 27.27 2.61 19.97
N LEU A 54 26.32 2.87 20.88
CA LEU A 54 24.91 2.58 20.71
C LEU A 54 24.30 3.42 19.59
N GLU A 55 24.64 4.71 19.51
CA GLU A 55 24.19 5.59 18.43
C GLU A 55 24.69 5.12 17.06
N ALA A 56 25.95 4.65 16.97
CA ALA A 56 26.47 4.06 15.75
C ALA A 56 25.73 2.77 15.36
N GLN A 57 25.40 1.92 16.33
CA GLN A 57 24.64 0.68 16.11
C GLN A 57 23.20 0.98 15.66
N GLU A 58 22.53 1.94 16.30
CA GLU A 58 21.18 2.37 15.92
C GLU A 58 21.17 2.92 14.50
N ASN A 59 22.11 3.81 14.16
CA ASN A 59 22.24 4.35 12.82
C ASN A 59 22.49 3.26 11.76
N ALA A 60 23.32 2.27 12.08
CA ALA A 60 23.53 1.12 11.19
C ALA A 60 22.25 0.31 11.00
N ALA A 61 21.52 0.03 12.09
CA ALA A 61 20.26 -0.71 12.05
C ALA A 61 19.17 0.05 11.27
N GLN A 62 19.05 1.36 11.46
CA GLN A 62 18.12 2.21 10.73
C GLN A 62 18.40 2.20 9.23
N ARG A 63 19.67 2.25 8.82
CA ARG A 63 20.05 2.16 7.40
C ARG A 63 19.65 0.83 6.78
N VAL A 64 19.91 -0.28 7.47
CA VAL A 64 19.50 -1.62 7.02
C VAL A 64 17.98 -1.70 6.90
N ALA A 65 17.25 -1.21 7.89
CA ALA A 65 15.78 -1.18 7.88
C ALA A 65 15.24 -0.34 6.72
N GLN A 66 15.81 0.84 6.44
CA GLN A 66 15.40 1.68 5.32
C GLN A 66 15.58 0.99 3.97
N VAL A 67 16.71 0.29 3.77
CA VAL A 67 16.94 -0.47 2.54
C VAL A 67 15.89 -1.58 2.39
N ALA A 68 15.65 -2.36 3.45
CA ALA A 68 14.66 -3.43 3.44
C ALA A 68 13.24 -2.92 3.15
N ILE A 69 12.84 -1.80 3.75
CA ILE A 69 11.56 -1.15 3.49
C ILE A 69 11.47 -0.68 2.03
N GLY A 70 12.54 -0.06 1.52
CA GLY A 70 12.60 0.41 0.13
C GLY A 70 12.43 -0.73 -0.88
N ASP A 71 13.08 -1.87 -0.64
CA ASP A 71 12.95 -3.04 -1.52
C ASP A 71 11.56 -3.68 -1.42
N ALA A 72 11.00 -3.79 -0.23
CA ALA A 72 9.62 -4.25 -0.05
C ALA A 72 8.62 -3.35 -0.78
N GLN A 73 8.81 -2.03 -0.73
CA GLN A 73 7.97 -1.07 -1.47
C GLN A 73 8.09 -1.24 -2.99
N LYS A 74 9.30 -1.47 -3.52
CA LYS A 74 9.49 -1.75 -4.95
C LYS A 74 8.72 -3.00 -5.38
N VAL A 75 8.84 -4.09 -4.63
CA VAL A 75 8.12 -5.35 -4.91
C VAL A 75 6.60 -5.12 -4.84
N ALA A 76 6.11 -4.46 -3.80
CA ALA A 76 4.68 -4.14 -3.66
C ALA A 76 4.17 -3.27 -4.83
N SER A 77 4.98 -2.29 -5.26
CA SER A 77 4.62 -1.43 -6.39
C SER A 77 4.56 -2.19 -7.72
N ALA A 78 5.50 -3.12 -7.95
CA ALA A 78 5.52 -3.97 -9.13
C ALA A 78 4.32 -4.92 -9.15
N ALA A 79 4.01 -5.54 -8.01
CA ALA A 79 2.84 -6.40 -7.86
C ALA A 79 1.54 -5.63 -8.14
N ARG A 80 1.41 -4.41 -7.62
CA ARG A 80 0.24 -3.54 -7.88
C ARG A 80 0.09 -3.19 -9.36
N LYS A 81 1.20 -2.86 -10.05
CA LYS A 81 1.20 -2.63 -11.51
C LYS A 81 0.76 -3.88 -12.28
N GLY A 82 1.28 -5.05 -11.91
CA GLY A 82 0.90 -6.34 -12.50
C GLY A 82 -0.59 -6.64 -12.33
N LEU A 83 -1.13 -6.41 -11.13
CA LEU A 83 -2.56 -6.59 -10.84
C LEU A 83 -3.42 -5.68 -11.71
N HIS A 84 -3.03 -4.41 -11.89
CA HIS A 84 -3.77 -3.48 -12.73
C HIS A 84 -3.81 -3.92 -14.20
N VAL A 85 -2.68 -4.40 -14.73
CA VAL A 85 -2.60 -4.97 -16.09
C VAL A 85 -3.48 -6.22 -16.24
N ALA A 86 -3.50 -7.10 -15.23
CA ALA A 86 -4.36 -8.28 -15.25
C ALA A 86 -5.84 -7.89 -15.26
N HIS A 87 -6.25 -6.92 -14.45
CA HIS A 87 -7.63 -6.41 -14.45
C HIS A 87 -8.04 -5.77 -15.77
N SER A 88 -7.17 -4.97 -16.40
CA SER A 88 -7.48 -4.35 -17.69
C SER A 88 -7.63 -5.40 -18.79
N ARG A 89 -6.76 -6.44 -18.79
CA ARG A 89 -6.89 -7.58 -19.68
C ARG A 89 -8.19 -8.35 -19.47
N LEU A 90 -8.56 -8.63 -18.22
CA LEU A 90 -9.81 -9.30 -17.89
C LEU A 90 -11.03 -8.49 -18.35
N ALA A 91 -11.05 -7.19 -18.11
CA ALA A 91 -12.12 -6.31 -18.56
C ALA A 91 -12.27 -6.31 -20.09
N ARG A 92 -11.14 -6.31 -20.83
CA ARG A 92 -11.14 -6.42 -22.29
C ARG A 92 -11.73 -7.76 -22.75
N LEU A 93 -11.30 -8.88 -22.16
CA LEU A 93 -11.82 -10.20 -22.50
C LEU A 93 -13.32 -10.31 -22.23
N ARG A 94 -13.81 -9.76 -21.11
CA ARG A 94 -15.26 -9.70 -20.81
C ARG A 94 -16.05 -8.87 -21.81
N LYS A 95 -15.48 -7.79 -22.35
CA LYS A 95 -16.10 -7.01 -23.43
C LYS A 95 -16.17 -7.82 -24.72
N GLN A 96 -15.07 -8.49 -25.09
CA GLN A 96 -15.02 -9.34 -26.28
C GLN A 96 -16.03 -10.49 -26.20
N TRP A 97 -16.08 -11.19 -25.06
CA TRP A 97 -17.04 -12.27 -24.84
C TRP A 97 -18.49 -11.79 -24.98
N ARG A 98 -18.86 -10.65 -24.38
CA ARG A 98 -20.21 -10.06 -24.54
C ARG A 98 -20.53 -9.66 -25.98
N LEU A 99 -19.52 -9.22 -26.74
CA LEU A 99 -19.71 -8.91 -28.15
C LEU A 99 -19.97 -10.17 -28.96
N LEU A 100 -19.17 -11.22 -28.75
CA LEU A 100 -19.34 -12.50 -29.43
C LEU A 100 -20.69 -13.14 -29.10
N LYS A 101 -21.11 -13.10 -27.83
CA LYS A 101 -22.42 -13.64 -27.43
C LYS A 101 -23.59 -12.92 -28.11
N ARG A 102 -23.47 -11.59 -28.32
CA ARG A 102 -24.49 -10.84 -29.07
C ARG A 102 -24.51 -11.23 -30.54
N LYS A 103 -23.34 -11.38 -31.18
CA LYS A 103 -23.25 -11.84 -32.57
C LYS A 103 -23.80 -13.25 -32.76
N GLU A 104 -23.53 -14.15 -31.83
CA GLU A 104 -24.08 -15.51 -31.84
C GLU A 104 -25.61 -15.47 -31.82
N GLN A 105 -26.20 -14.61 -30.99
CA GLN A 105 -27.65 -14.43 -30.93
C GLN A 105 -28.22 -13.82 -32.20
N GLU A 106 -27.54 -12.83 -32.78
CA GLU A 106 -27.91 -12.20 -34.06
C GLU A 106 -27.98 -13.24 -35.18
N ILE A 107 -26.91 -14.01 -35.36
CA ILE A 107 -26.86 -15.11 -36.36
C ILE A 107 -27.98 -16.14 -36.12
N PHE A 108 -28.24 -16.47 -34.85
CA PHE A 108 -29.33 -17.39 -34.52
C PHE A 108 -30.69 -16.83 -34.92
N ASN A 109 -30.95 -15.56 -34.63
CA ASN A 109 -32.21 -14.90 -34.98
C ASN A 109 -32.39 -14.80 -36.49
N ASP A 110 -31.35 -14.38 -37.22
CA ASP A 110 -31.37 -14.30 -38.69
C ASP A 110 -31.71 -15.67 -39.30
N GLY A 111 -31.11 -16.74 -38.76
CA GLY A 111 -31.41 -18.11 -39.20
C GLY A 111 -32.85 -18.56 -38.90
N CYS A 112 -33.48 -18.05 -37.83
CA CYS A 112 -34.90 -18.29 -37.58
C CYS A 112 -35.78 -17.56 -38.60
N GLU A 113 -35.49 -16.30 -38.90
CA GLU A 113 -36.22 -15.52 -39.92
C GLU A 113 -36.09 -16.17 -41.30
N ASP A 114 -34.88 -16.60 -41.69
CA ASP A 114 -34.64 -17.32 -42.95
C ASP A 114 -35.42 -18.65 -43.01
N ALA A 115 -35.51 -19.39 -41.90
CA ALA A 115 -36.27 -20.63 -41.83
C ALA A 115 -37.78 -20.39 -42.02
N GLU A 116 -38.33 -19.35 -41.40
CA GLU A 116 -39.73 -18.94 -41.57
C GLU A 116 -40.03 -18.56 -43.04
N VAL A 117 -39.14 -17.77 -43.67
CA VAL A 117 -39.27 -17.42 -45.10
C VAL A 117 -39.24 -18.67 -45.98
N LEU A 118 -38.34 -19.62 -45.70
CA LEU A 118 -38.26 -20.88 -46.44
C LEU A 118 -39.53 -21.74 -46.29
N GLU A 119 -40.16 -21.76 -45.11
CA GLU A 119 -41.43 -22.46 -44.93
C GLU A 119 -42.55 -21.82 -45.78
N VAL A 120 -42.67 -20.49 -45.75
CA VAL A 120 -43.65 -19.77 -46.58
C VAL A 120 -43.43 -20.04 -48.07
N LEU A 121 -42.18 -20.02 -48.54
CA LEU A 121 -41.87 -20.30 -49.94
C LEU A 121 -42.22 -21.74 -50.34
N LYS A 122 -41.99 -22.73 -49.45
CA LYS A 122 -42.40 -24.12 -49.69
C LYS A 122 -43.92 -24.26 -49.80
N ASP A 123 -44.66 -23.59 -48.93
CA ASP A 123 -46.13 -23.59 -48.98
C ASP A 123 -46.63 -22.98 -50.29
N MET A 124 -46.02 -21.87 -50.74
CA MET A 124 -46.34 -21.26 -52.03
C MET A 124 -45.98 -22.17 -53.21
N GLU A 125 -44.83 -22.85 -53.18
CA GLU A 125 -44.45 -23.82 -54.21
C GLU A 125 -45.46 -24.97 -54.30
N TYR A 126 -45.89 -25.50 -53.15
CA TYR A 126 -46.91 -26.55 -53.09
C TYR A 126 -48.25 -26.09 -53.69
N LEU A 127 -48.68 -24.87 -53.40
CA LEU A 127 -49.87 -24.28 -54.01
C LEU A 127 -49.70 -24.10 -55.52
N ASN A 128 -48.55 -23.61 -55.99
CA ASN A 128 -48.25 -23.46 -57.41
C ASN A 128 -48.28 -24.81 -58.15
N GLN A 129 -47.71 -25.87 -57.55
CA GLN A 129 -47.76 -27.22 -58.10
C GLN A 129 -49.20 -27.73 -58.21
N GLN A 130 -50.05 -27.49 -57.19
CA GLN A 130 -51.47 -27.83 -57.25
C GLN A 130 -52.19 -27.09 -58.38
N ILE A 131 -52.02 -25.76 -58.50
CA ILE A 131 -52.63 -24.96 -59.56
C ILE A 131 -52.18 -25.46 -60.94
N ALA A 132 -50.89 -25.72 -61.13
CA ALA A 132 -50.34 -26.25 -62.38
C ALA A 132 -50.94 -27.62 -62.74
N SER A 133 -51.17 -28.49 -61.74
CA SER A 133 -51.79 -29.81 -61.95
C SER A 133 -53.27 -29.73 -62.34
N VAL A 134 -54.01 -28.74 -61.83
CA VAL A 134 -55.42 -28.49 -62.17
C VAL A 134 -55.54 -27.79 -63.53
N ASN A 135 -54.56 -26.96 -63.90
CA ASN A 135 -54.48 -26.20 -65.15
C ASN A 135 -53.51 -26.81 -66.17
N ALA A 136 -53.44 -28.14 -66.28
CA ALA A 136 -52.51 -28.85 -67.18
C ALA A 136 -52.68 -28.53 -68.70
N GLY A 137 -53.69 -27.72 -69.07
CA GLY A 137 -53.94 -27.26 -70.44
C GLY A 137 -53.77 -25.76 -70.67
N ALA A 138 -53.27 -24.97 -69.71
CA ALA A 138 -53.02 -23.54 -69.92
C ALA A 138 -51.66 -23.32 -70.64
N PRO A 139 -51.61 -22.57 -71.75
CA PRO A 139 -50.37 -22.36 -72.51
C PRO A 139 -49.36 -21.56 -71.68
N ALA A 140 -48.10 -21.98 -71.71
CA ALA A 140 -46.98 -21.45 -70.94
C ALA A 140 -46.48 -20.05 -71.38
N GLU A 141 -47.29 -19.28 -72.10
CA GLU A 141 -46.91 -17.98 -72.67
C GLU A 141 -47.96 -16.91 -72.31
N ALA A 142 -47.84 -16.38 -71.10
CA ALA A 142 -48.41 -15.08 -70.78
C ALA A 142 -47.69 -14.50 -69.58
N HIS A 143 -46.43 -14.09 -69.74
CA HIS A 143 -45.82 -12.95 -69.03
C HIS A 143 -44.48 -12.60 -69.69
N ALA A 144 -44.55 -12.05 -70.90
CA ALA A 144 -43.65 -10.98 -71.32
C ALA A 144 -44.52 -9.74 -71.45
N VAL A 145 -44.45 -8.86 -70.46
CA VAL A 145 -44.93 -7.47 -70.59
C VAL A 145 -43.69 -6.63 -70.35
N ASP A 146 -43.31 -5.88 -71.38
CA ASP A 146 -42.23 -4.89 -71.39
C ASP A 146 -42.38 -3.84 -70.27
#